data_AF-A0A090E465-F1
#
_entry.id   AF-A0A090E465-F1
#
_cell.length_a   1.000
_cell.length_b   1.000
_cell.length_c   1.000
_cell.angle_alpha   90.00
_cell.angle_beta   90.00
_cell.angle_gamma   90.00
#
_symmetry.space_group_name_H-M   'P 1'
#
loop_
_entity.id
_entity.type
_entity.pdbx_description
1 polymer ?
#
loop_
_entity_poly.entity_id
_entity_poly.type
_entity_poly.pdbx_seq_one_letter_code
_entity_poly.pdbx_strand_id
1 'polypeptide(L)'
;MLKDGGKNYERFDSVKNLAKELKFTQTTTKHMNNPNRFVPRHILAEAILVGERRVDPQNAKDTIKIVQNFVKNKKNYELNIIYKEADKSILHFHYW
;
A
#
# COMPACT_ATOMS: atom_id res chain seq x y z
N MET A 1 -7.18 5.32 32.34
CA MET A 1 -8.36 5.57 31.50
C MET A 1 -7.92 5.54 30.04
N LEU A 2 -8.41 4.56 29.29
CA LEU A 2 -7.96 4.14 27.95
C LEU A 2 -8.11 5.26 26.91
N LYS A 3 -7.01 5.91 26.48
CA LYS A 3 -7.03 6.88 25.36
C LYS A 3 -6.35 6.36 24.08
N ASP A 4 -5.48 5.36 24.19
CA ASP A 4 -4.74 4.80 23.03
C ASP A 4 -5.47 3.65 22.33
N GLY A 5 -6.47 3.04 22.96
CA GLY A 5 -7.24 1.93 22.37
C GLY A 5 -8.04 2.36 21.13
N GLY A 6 -8.79 3.46 21.22
CA GLY A 6 -9.72 3.88 20.16
C GLY A 6 -9.04 4.16 18.81
N LYS A 7 -7.91 4.87 18.82
CA LYS A 7 -7.16 5.20 17.59
C LYS A 7 -6.58 3.95 16.89
N ASN A 8 -6.19 2.95 17.67
CA ASN A 8 -5.69 1.69 17.11
C ASN A 8 -6.81 0.86 16.47
N TYR A 9 -8.02 0.85 17.06
CA TYR A 9 -9.18 0.22 16.45
C TYR A 9 -9.60 0.92 15.14
N GLU A 10 -9.68 2.26 15.13
CA GLU A 10 -10.01 3.04 13.93
C GLU A 10 -9.01 2.79 12.79
N ARG A 11 -7.71 2.75 13.11
CA ARG A 11 -6.66 2.42 12.12
C ARG A 11 -6.83 1.00 11.59
N PHE A 12 -7.05 0.02 12.46
CA PHE A 12 -7.24 -1.37 12.05
C PHE A 12 -8.43 -1.53 11.10
N ASP A 13 -9.57 -0.92 11.44
CA ASP A 13 -10.76 -0.96 10.60
C ASP A 13 -10.53 -0.25 9.27
N SER A 14 -9.83 0.89 9.27
CA SER A 14 -9.47 1.61 8.05
C SER A 14 -8.58 0.78 7.13
N VAL A 15 -7.54 0.13 7.67
CA VAL A 15 -6.66 -0.76 6.92
C VAL A 15 -7.45 -1.94 6.35
N LYS A 16 -8.30 -2.58 7.17
CA LYS A 16 -9.12 -3.73 6.77
C LYS A 16 -10.12 -3.37 5.67
N ASN A 17 -10.78 -2.22 5.79
CA ASN A 17 -11.76 -1.77 4.80
C ASN A 17 -11.08 -1.42 3.48
N LEU A 18 -10.02 -0.61 3.50
CA LEU A 18 -9.26 -0.28 2.30
C LEU A 18 -8.68 -1.54 1.64
N ALA A 19 -8.12 -2.46 2.42
CA ALA A 19 -7.55 -3.70 1.91
C ALA A 19 -8.56 -4.53 1.10
N LYS A 20 -9.85 -4.54 1.46
CA LYS A 20 -10.90 -5.23 0.69
C LYS A 20 -11.24 -4.53 -0.63
N GLU A 21 -11.14 -3.21 -0.64
CA GLU A 21 -11.55 -2.38 -1.78
C GLU A 21 -10.44 -2.17 -2.81
N LEU A 22 -9.17 -2.45 -2.46
CA LEU A 22 -8.05 -2.32 -3.39
C LEU A 22 -8.32 -3.07 -4.70
N LYS A 23 -8.15 -2.36 -5.81
CA LYS A 23 -8.21 -2.93 -7.16
C LYS A 23 -6.80 -3.03 -7.72
N PHE A 24 -6.60 -3.98 -8.62
CA PHE A 24 -5.31 -4.24 -9.22
C PHE A 24 -5.46 -4.26 -10.74
N THR A 25 -4.52 -3.65 -11.45
CA THR A 25 -4.41 -3.86 -12.89
C THR A 25 -4.07 -5.33 -13.19
N GLN A 26 -4.30 -5.77 -14.42
CA GLN A 26 -3.96 -7.14 -14.81
C GLN A 26 -2.46 -7.45 -14.58
N THR A 27 -1.58 -6.49 -14.89
CA THR A 27 -0.13 -6.61 -14.63
C THR A 27 0.16 -6.76 -13.14
N THR A 28 -0.43 -5.94 -12.29
CA THR A 28 -0.21 -6.03 -10.84
C THR A 28 -0.77 -7.33 -10.26
N THR A 29 -1.87 -7.83 -10.80
CA THR A 29 -2.44 -9.14 -10.43
C THR A 29 -1.45 -10.29 -10.67
N LYS A 30 -0.69 -10.24 -11.78
CA LYS A 30 0.38 -11.23 -12.02
C LYS A 30 1.47 -11.18 -10.95
N HIS A 31 1.84 -9.99 -10.47
CA HIS A 31 2.82 -9.85 -9.38
C HIS A 31 2.28 -10.35 -8.04
N MET A 32 0.98 -10.14 -7.75
CA MET A 32 0.33 -10.69 -6.56
C MET A 32 0.33 -12.23 -6.56
N ASN A 33 0.32 -12.86 -7.73
CA ASN A 33 0.39 -14.31 -7.84
C ASN A 33 1.83 -14.87 -7.87
N ASN A 34 2.86 -14.00 -7.79
CA ASN A 34 4.26 -14.42 -7.75
C ASN A 34 4.78 -14.37 -6.29
N PRO A 35 5.13 -15.53 -5.67
CA PRO A 35 5.60 -15.56 -4.29
C PRO A 35 6.83 -14.68 -3.99
N ASN A 36 7.70 -14.47 -4.98
CA ASN A 36 8.90 -13.65 -4.83
C ASN A 36 8.61 -12.14 -4.94
N ARG A 37 7.42 -11.75 -5.40
CA ARG A 37 6.99 -10.36 -5.52
C ARG A 37 5.75 -10.04 -4.69
N PHE A 38 5.09 -11.03 -4.09
CA PHE A 38 3.83 -10.84 -3.38
C PHE A 38 3.96 -9.89 -2.19
N VAL A 39 3.01 -8.96 -2.09
CA VAL A 39 2.83 -8.09 -0.92
C VAL A 39 1.38 -8.27 -0.42
N PRO A 40 1.15 -8.60 0.86
CA PRO A 40 -0.21 -8.72 1.39
C PRO A 40 -1.01 -7.43 1.24
N ARG A 41 -2.31 -7.56 0.90
CA ARG A 41 -3.22 -6.41 0.72
C ARG A 41 -3.27 -5.47 1.93
N HIS A 42 -3.15 -6.00 3.14
CA HIS A 42 -3.11 -5.21 4.38
C HIS A 42 -1.86 -4.33 4.47
N ILE A 43 -0.70 -4.83 4.03
CA ILE A 43 0.55 -4.04 3.98
C ILE A 43 0.45 -2.93 2.93
N LEU A 44 -0.15 -3.23 1.77
CA LEU A 44 -0.42 -2.22 0.74
C LEU A 44 -1.37 -1.13 1.25
N ALA A 45 -2.47 -1.53 1.91
CA ALA A 45 -3.44 -0.60 2.48
C ALA A 45 -2.84 0.25 3.59
N GLU A 46 -2.05 -0.34 4.49
CA GLU A 46 -1.34 0.40 5.53
C GLU A 46 -0.38 1.43 4.93
N ALA A 47 0.43 1.03 3.96
CA ALA A 47 1.33 1.95 3.27
C ALA A 47 0.56 3.10 2.60
N ILE A 48 -0.57 2.84 1.94
CA ILE A 48 -1.40 3.90 1.34
C ILE A 48 -1.92 4.90 2.38
N LEU A 49 -2.24 4.45 3.59
CA LEU A 49 -2.78 5.30 4.65
C LEU A 49 -1.72 6.13 5.36
N VAL A 50 -0.48 5.63 5.52
CA VAL A 50 0.53 6.29 6.36
C VAL A 50 1.86 6.56 5.69
N GLY A 51 2.07 6.02 4.51
CA GLY A 51 3.29 6.20 3.74
C GLY A 51 3.43 7.61 3.21
N GLU A 52 4.66 7.97 2.89
CA GLU A 52 4.97 9.26 2.32
C GLU A 52 4.37 9.38 0.91
N ARG A 53 3.68 10.49 0.66
CA ARG A 53 3.04 10.78 -0.62
C ARG A 53 3.97 11.61 -1.48
N ARG A 54 4.28 11.12 -2.68
CA ARG A 54 5.16 11.76 -3.67
C ARG A 54 4.47 11.84 -5.03
N VAL A 55 4.97 12.71 -5.89
CA VAL A 55 4.56 12.77 -7.30
C VAL A 55 4.95 11.44 -7.97
N ASP A 56 4.05 10.89 -8.80
CA ASP A 56 4.37 9.74 -9.63
C ASP A 56 5.47 10.12 -10.63
N PRO A 57 6.67 9.50 -10.60
CA PRO A 57 7.76 9.85 -11.52
C PRO A 57 7.41 9.62 -12.99
N GLN A 58 6.42 8.78 -13.30
CA GLN A 58 5.93 8.56 -14.66
C GLN A 58 4.84 9.55 -15.07
N ASN A 59 4.42 10.44 -14.15
CA ASN A 59 3.33 11.40 -14.34
C ASN A 59 2.07 10.76 -14.95
N ALA A 60 1.73 9.53 -14.52
CA ALA A 60 0.48 8.95 -14.94
C ALA A 60 -0.68 9.80 -14.41
N LYS A 61 -1.77 9.83 -15.18
CA LYS A 61 -2.88 10.72 -14.88
C LYS A 61 -3.57 10.32 -13.57
N ASP A 62 -3.72 11.29 -12.66
CA ASP A 62 -4.42 11.17 -11.38
C ASP A 62 -3.82 10.08 -10.45
N THR A 63 -2.50 9.86 -10.54
CA THR A 63 -1.77 8.91 -9.69
C THR A 63 -0.85 9.60 -8.71
N ILE A 64 -0.59 8.90 -7.60
CA ILE A 64 0.40 9.28 -6.61
C ILE A 64 1.35 8.12 -6.37
N LYS A 65 2.59 8.45 -6.03
CA LYS A 65 3.55 7.48 -5.50
C LYS A 65 3.47 7.47 -3.98
N ILE A 66 3.28 6.30 -3.39
CA ILE A 66 3.37 6.08 -1.95
C ILE A 66 4.69 5.37 -1.65
N VAL A 67 5.41 5.86 -0.65
CA VAL A 67 6.69 5.29 -0.19
C VAL A 67 6.59 4.91 1.29
N GLN A 68 6.89 3.66 1.62
CA GLN A 68 6.86 3.15 2.99
C GLN A 68 8.08 2.30 3.29
N ASN A 69 8.86 2.67 4.30
CA ASN A 69 9.97 1.87 4.79
C ASN A 69 9.45 0.79 5.76
N PHE A 70 10.01 -0.42 5.68
CA PHE A 70 9.71 -1.52 6.60
C PHE A 70 10.90 -2.45 6.81
N VAL A 71 10.86 -3.27 7.86
CA VAL A 71 11.90 -4.26 8.17
C VAL A 71 11.34 -5.66 7.94
N LYS A 72 12.07 -6.47 7.16
CA LYS A 72 11.77 -7.89 6.95
C LYS A 72 13.05 -8.69 7.11
N ASN A 73 13.06 -9.70 7.98
CA ASN A 73 14.23 -10.53 8.26
C ASN A 73 15.50 -9.70 8.60
N LYS A 74 15.34 -8.67 9.44
CA LYS A 74 16.42 -7.73 9.85
C LYS A 74 17.03 -6.89 8.70
N LYS A 75 16.45 -6.92 7.50
CA LYS A 75 16.82 -6.05 6.38
C LYS A 75 15.76 -4.97 6.18
N ASN A 76 16.22 -3.75 5.94
CA ASN A 76 15.37 -2.62 5.59
C ASN A 76 14.94 -2.75 4.12
N TYR A 77 13.67 -2.45 3.87
CA TYR A 77 13.10 -2.40 2.53
C TYR A 77 12.31 -1.11 2.36
N GLU A 78 12.25 -0.62 1.13
CA GLU A 78 11.37 0.47 0.72
C GLU A 78 10.26 -0.08 -0.16
N LEU A 79 9.00 0.04 0.26
CA LEU A 79 7.83 -0.27 -0.55
C LEU A 79 7.38 0.97 -1.31
N ASN A 80 7.35 0.86 -2.63
CA ASN A 80 6.83 1.87 -3.55
C ASN A 80 5.53 1.39 -4.18
N ILE A 81 4.49 2.23 -4.15
CA ILE A 81 3.16 1.93 -4.72
C ILE A 81 2.76 3.08 -5.64
N ILE A 82 2.32 2.78 -6.87
CA ILE A 82 1.64 3.74 -7.72
C ILE A 82 0.14 3.52 -7.55
N TYR A 83 -0.54 4.52 -6.98
CA TYR A 83 -1.91 4.43 -6.52
C TYR A 83 -2.79 5.50 -7.17
N LYS A 84 -3.99 5.10 -7.60
CA LYS A 84 -5.03 5.99 -8.11
C LYS A 84 -6.14 6.11 -7.08
N GLU A 85 -6.27 7.29 -6.49
CA GLU A 85 -7.17 7.48 -5.34
C GLU A 85 -8.65 7.39 -5.73
N ALA A 86 -8.99 7.86 -6.93
CA ALA A 86 -10.37 7.96 -7.41
C ALA A 86 -11.12 6.62 -7.38
N ASP A 87 -10.45 5.51 -7.64
CA ASP A 87 -11.07 4.18 -7.73
C ASP A 87 -10.37 3.10 -6.91
N LYS A 88 -9.38 3.49 -6.09
CA LYS A 88 -8.57 2.64 -5.21
C LYS A 88 -7.73 1.61 -5.97
N SER A 89 -7.30 1.94 -7.19
CA SER A 89 -6.47 1.06 -8.02
C SER A 89 -4.98 1.17 -7.72
N ILE A 90 -4.33 0.02 -7.59
CA ILE A 90 -2.87 -0.09 -7.57
C ILE A 90 -2.38 -0.47 -8.97
N LEU A 91 -1.70 0.49 -9.59
CA LEU A 91 -1.18 0.36 -10.95
C LEU A 91 0.17 -0.35 -10.97
N HIS A 92 0.94 -0.19 -9.91
CA HIS A 92 2.23 -0.84 -9.72
C HIS A 92 2.58 -0.90 -8.22
N PHE A 93 3.35 -1.91 -7.83
CA PHE A 93 4.09 -1.88 -6.56
C PHE A 93 5.41 -2.63 -6.71
N HIS A 94 6.41 -2.22 -5.93
CA HIS A 94 7.69 -2.90 -5.83
C HIS A 94 8.34 -2.60 -4.48
N TYR A 95 9.11 -3.56 -3.95
CA TYR A 95 9.94 -3.35 -2.77
C TYR A 95 11.37 -3.84 -3.04
N TRP A 96 12.36 -3.17 -2.46
CA TRP A 96 13.79 -3.51 -2.55
C TRP A 96 14.53 -3.24 -1.24
#